data_AF-A0A8B9F9Q6-F1
#
_entry.id   AF-A0A8B9F9Q6-F1
#
_cell.length_a   1.000
_cell.length_b   1.000
_cell.length_c   1.000
_cell.angle_alpha   90.00
_cell.angle_beta   90.00
_cell.angle_gamma   90.00
#
_symmetry.space_group_name_H-M   'P 1'
#
loop_
_entity.id
_entity.type
_entity.pdbx_description
1 polymer ?
#
loop_
_entity_poly.entity_id
_entity_poly.type
_entity_poly.pdbx_seq_one_letter_code
_entity_poly.pdbx_strand_id
1 'polypeptide(L)'
;CLDQIGKGRRIQVQRPGFNYTFAHICILNNDKTCIVDDIVHVLEELKAARSSNRTNFAITYPITHLKDGREVYNGHQLGGVTVHSKDRVKSAEAIQLTYYLQAINSLNDMVAEKWESIFCDTVELFQKSNRKIKMYPFTSSSLKEDFQKTSRVSEPLESSQPLCLCLVHNQCEKLCEL
;
A
#
# COMPACT_ATOMS: atom_id res chain seq x y z
N CYS A 1 -8.10 3.22 -8.76
CA CYS A 1 -7.00 2.53 -8.05
C CYS A 1 -5.61 2.85 -8.62
N LEU A 2 -5.30 2.57 -9.90
CA LEU A 2 -3.99 2.88 -10.48
C LEU A 2 -3.57 4.35 -10.38
N ASP A 3 -4.50 5.28 -10.57
CA ASP A 3 -4.20 6.72 -10.40
C ASP A 3 -3.78 7.05 -8.95
N GLN A 4 -4.34 6.35 -7.96
CA GLN A 4 -3.92 6.48 -6.56
C GLN A 4 -2.56 5.84 -6.30
N ILE A 5 -2.24 4.75 -7.00
CA ILE A 5 -0.91 4.14 -6.98
C ILE A 5 0.13 5.15 -7.49
N GLY A 6 -0.18 5.83 -8.59
CA GLY A 6 0.64 6.89 -9.14
C GLY A 6 0.80 8.08 -8.19
N LYS A 7 -0.27 8.50 -7.50
CA LYS A 7 -0.21 9.61 -6.53
C LYS A 7 0.66 9.29 -5.32
N GLY A 8 0.52 8.10 -4.71
CA GLY A 8 1.34 7.69 -3.56
C GLY A 8 2.83 7.74 -3.89
N ARG A 9 3.23 7.22 -5.06
CA ARG A 9 4.63 7.25 -5.52
C ARG A 9 5.19 8.66 -5.76
N ARG A 10 4.32 9.66 -5.97
CA ARG A 10 4.70 11.06 -6.29
C ARG A 10 4.67 11.99 -5.07
N ILE A 11 4.29 11.51 -3.89
CA ILE A 11 4.33 12.30 -2.66
C ILE A 11 5.77 12.74 -2.40
N GLN A 12 5.93 14.02 -2.05
CA GLN A 12 7.21 14.64 -1.73
C GLN A 12 7.23 15.11 -0.28
N VAL A 13 8.33 14.83 0.42
CA VAL A 13 8.62 15.33 1.75
C VAL A 13 9.78 16.30 1.65
N GLN A 14 9.50 17.59 1.87
CA GLN A 14 10.49 18.65 1.75
C GLN A 14 11.42 18.67 2.97
N ARG A 15 12.73 18.71 2.72
CA ARG A 15 13.78 18.93 3.72
C ARG A 15 14.77 19.98 3.21
N PRO A 16 15.51 20.67 4.10
CA PRO A 16 16.55 21.60 3.66
C PRO A 16 17.52 20.92 2.69
N GLY A 17 17.57 21.43 1.44
CA GLY A 17 18.48 20.93 0.40
C GLY A 17 18.08 19.62 -0.31
N PHE A 18 16.96 18.98 0.06
CA PHE A 18 16.55 17.72 -0.58
C PHE A 18 15.05 17.43 -0.45
N ASN A 19 14.44 16.94 -1.52
CA ASN A 19 13.03 16.51 -1.54
C ASN A 19 12.95 14.99 -1.59
N TYR A 20 12.53 14.39 -0.49
CA TYR A 20 12.37 12.96 -0.40
C TYR A 20 11.08 12.52 -1.09
N THR A 21 11.08 11.30 -1.61
CA THR A 21 9.93 10.67 -2.28
C THR A 21 9.85 9.22 -1.84
N PHE A 22 8.78 8.51 -2.21
CA PHE A 22 8.66 7.08 -1.94
C PHE A 22 9.91 6.28 -2.35
N ALA A 23 10.55 6.63 -3.48
CA ALA A 23 11.76 5.96 -3.96
C ALA A 23 12.96 6.03 -3.01
N HIS A 24 12.98 7.00 -2.10
CA HIS A 24 14.06 7.20 -1.13
C HIS A 24 13.83 6.46 0.19
N ILE A 25 12.59 6.04 0.45
CA ILE A 25 12.17 5.46 1.73
C ILE A 25 11.43 4.13 1.57
N CYS A 26 11.41 3.54 0.37
CA CYS A 26 10.76 2.25 0.14
C CYS A 26 11.70 1.09 0.47
N ILE A 27 11.14 -0.08 0.77
CA ILE A 27 11.92 -1.31 0.79
C ILE A 27 12.32 -1.67 -0.64
N LEU A 28 13.61 -1.92 -0.85
CA LEU A 28 14.16 -2.29 -2.16
C LEU A 28 14.16 -3.81 -2.36
N ASN A 29 13.88 -4.24 -3.58
CA ASN A 29 14.13 -5.60 -4.03
C ASN A 29 15.61 -5.80 -4.43
N ASN A 30 15.96 -7.01 -4.88
CA ASN A 30 17.31 -7.35 -5.33
C ASN A 30 17.81 -6.47 -6.49
N ASP A 31 16.90 -5.97 -7.33
CA ASP A 31 17.19 -5.09 -8.46
C ASP A 31 17.28 -3.60 -8.07
N LYS A 32 17.27 -3.29 -6.77
CA LYS A 32 17.29 -1.92 -6.22
C LYS A 32 16.08 -1.08 -6.65
N THR A 33 14.94 -1.71 -6.86
CA THR A 33 13.66 -1.05 -7.13
C THR A 33 12.71 -1.21 -5.95
N CYS A 34 11.80 -0.26 -5.75
CA CYS A 34 10.82 -0.36 -4.66
C CYS A 34 9.93 -1.60 -4.82
N ILE A 35 9.81 -2.38 -3.76
CA ILE A 35 8.80 -3.42 -3.65
C ILE A 35 7.42 -2.76 -3.66
N VAL A 36 6.55 -3.28 -4.50
CA VAL A 36 5.16 -2.85 -4.67
C VAL A 36 4.30 -4.10 -4.75
N ASP A 37 3.06 -4.04 -4.25
CA ASP A 37 2.19 -5.22 -4.28
C ASP A 37 1.98 -5.73 -5.71
N ASP A 38 2.05 -7.05 -5.88
CA ASP A 38 1.91 -7.69 -7.19
C ASP A 38 0.54 -7.45 -7.84
N ILE A 39 -0.49 -7.13 -7.05
CA ILE A 39 -1.79 -6.69 -7.58
C ILE A 39 -1.67 -5.45 -8.46
N VAL A 40 -0.65 -4.60 -8.25
CA VAL A 40 -0.37 -3.46 -9.13
C VAL A 40 -0.05 -3.93 -10.54
N HIS A 41 0.74 -5.00 -10.69
CA HIS A 41 1.05 -5.58 -11.99
C HIS A 41 -0.22 -6.14 -12.66
N VAL A 42 -1.07 -6.84 -11.91
CA VAL A 42 -2.36 -7.35 -12.40
C VAL A 42 -3.27 -6.21 -12.88
N LEU A 43 -3.33 -5.10 -12.14
CA LEU A 43 -4.12 -3.93 -12.51
C LEU A 43 -3.59 -3.23 -13.76
N GLU A 44 -2.28 -3.07 -13.89
CA GLU A 44 -1.67 -2.45 -15.09
C GLU A 44 -1.91 -3.33 -16.33
N GLU A 45 -1.80 -4.64 -16.20
CA GLU A 45 -2.16 -5.60 -17.25
C GLU A 45 -3.63 -5.50 -17.65
N LEU A 46 -4.54 -5.40 -16.67
CA LEU A 46 -5.96 -5.18 -16.90
C LEU A 46 -6.23 -3.85 -17.63
N LYS A 47 -5.55 -2.77 -17.22
CA LYS A 47 -5.65 -1.46 -17.89
C LYS A 47 -5.15 -1.54 -19.33
N ALA A 48 -3.99 -2.16 -19.56
CA ALA A 48 -3.43 -2.33 -20.90
C ALA A 48 -4.33 -3.19 -21.80
N ALA A 49 -4.94 -4.25 -21.26
CA ALA A 49 -5.89 -5.09 -21.99
C ALA A 49 -7.14 -4.28 -22.41
N ARG A 50 -7.70 -3.49 -21.49
CA ARG A 50 -8.82 -2.57 -21.79
C ARG A 50 -8.46 -1.54 -22.85
N SER A 51 -7.29 -0.91 -22.74
CA SER A 51 -6.83 0.10 -23.71
C SER A 51 -6.54 -0.46 -25.11
N SER A 52 -6.21 -1.75 -25.21
CA SER A 52 -5.92 -2.41 -26.50
C SER A 52 -7.12 -3.16 -27.10
N ASN A 53 -8.33 -3.01 -26.53
CA ASN A 53 -9.53 -3.78 -26.89
C ASN A 53 -9.30 -5.30 -26.90
N ARG A 54 -8.31 -5.79 -26.13
CA ARG A 54 -8.03 -7.21 -25.98
C ARG A 54 -8.84 -7.75 -24.81
N THR A 55 -9.78 -8.65 -25.07
CA THR A 55 -10.63 -9.30 -24.06
C THR A 55 -9.96 -10.47 -23.33
N ASN A 56 -8.71 -10.80 -23.68
CA ASN A 56 -8.08 -12.04 -23.27
C ASN A 56 -7.43 -12.01 -21.88
N PHE A 57 -7.23 -10.84 -21.26
CA PHE A 57 -6.73 -10.80 -19.89
C PHE A 57 -7.88 -10.96 -18.91
N ALA A 58 -7.90 -12.08 -18.19
CA ALA A 58 -8.86 -12.36 -17.14
C ALA A 58 -8.11 -12.52 -15.82
N ILE A 59 -8.58 -11.82 -14.79
CA ILE A 59 -8.09 -12.03 -13.43
C ILE A 59 -8.66 -13.34 -12.91
N THR A 60 -7.81 -14.20 -12.36
CA THR A 60 -8.21 -15.44 -11.69
C THR A 60 -7.95 -15.32 -10.19
N TYR A 61 -8.64 -16.12 -9.39
CA TYR A 61 -8.56 -16.06 -7.92
C TYR A 61 -8.37 -17.45 -7.31
N PRO A 62 -7.44 -17.65 -6.35
CA PRO A 62 -6.63 -16.63 -5.68
C PRO A 62 -5.25 -16.39 -6.33
N ILE A 63 -5.00 -16.97 -7.51
CA ILE A 63 -3.75 -16.80 -8.26
C ILE A 63 -4.09 -16.29 -9.67
N THR A 64 -3.46 -15.20 -10.09
CA THR A 64 -3.53 -14.66 -11.46
C THR A 64 -2.21 -14.88 -12.20
N HIS A 65 -2.28 -15.39 -13.43
CA HIS A 65 -1.13 -15.52 -14.32
C HIS A 65 -0.97 -14.25 -15.18
N LEU A 66 0.20 -13.62 -15.05
CA LEU A 66 0.60 -12.48 -15.88
C LEU A 66 1.10 -12.95 -17.26
N LYS A 67 1.17 -12.03 -18.23
CA LYS A 67 1.63 -12.37 -19.60
C LYS A 67 3.09 -12.79 -19.66
N ASP A 68 3.89 -12.35 -18.69
CA ASP A 68 5.30 -12.71 -18.55
C ASP A 68 5.50 -14.09 -17.90
N GLY A 69 4.42 -14.79 -17.55
CA GLY A 69 4.45 -16.12 -16.94
C GLY A 69 4.53 -16.09 -15.41
N ARG A 70 4.58 -14.92 -14.77
CA ARG A 70 4.56 -14.83 -13.30
C ARG A 70 3.19 -15.20 -12.74
N GLU A 71 3.21 -15.90 -11.63
CA GLU A 71 2.03 -16.18 -10.81
C GLU A 71 1.92 -15.12 -9.70
N VAL A 72 0.76 -14.48 -9.59
CA VAL A 72 0.48 -13.46 -8.57
C VAL A 72 -0.59 -13.97 -7.64
N TYR A 73 -0.26 -14.14 -6.36
CA TYR A 73 -1.24 -14.47 -5.32
C TYR A 73 -2.02 -13.23 -4.90
N ASN A 74 -3.26 -13.12 -5.37
CA ASN A 74 -4.19 -12.03 -5.11
C ASN A 74 -5.26 -12.33 -4.05
N GLY A 75 -5.10 -13.42 -3.31
CA GLY A 75 -6.04 -13.83 -2.24
C GLY A 75 -6.19 -12.82 -1.10
N HIS A 76 -5.09 -12.21 -0.67
CA HIS A 76 -5.11 -11.18 0.38
C HIS A 76 -5.38 -9.77 -0.17
N GLN A 77 -5.25 -9.59 -1.50
CA GLN A 77 -5.36 -8.28 -2.13
C GLN A 77 -6.77 -7.98 -2.64
N LEU A 78 -7.62 -8.98 -2.83
CA LEU A 78 -9.00 -8.79 -3.29
C LEU A 78 -9.99 -9.22 -2.20
N GLY A 79 -10.94 -8.34 -1.89
CA GLY A 79 -12.03 -8.59 -0.95
C GLY A 79 -13.38 -8.69 -1.66
N GLY A 80 -14.33 -9.43 -1.06
CA GLY A 80 -15.68 -9.61 -1.61
C GLY A 80 -15.69 -10.18 -3.04
N VAL A 81 -14.79 -11.14 -3.31
CA VAL A 81 -14.61 -11.69 -4.66
C VAL A 81 -15.77 -12.60 -5.04
N THR A 82 -16.41 -12.31 -6.17
CA THR A 82 -17.32 -13.23 -6.85
C THR A 82 -16.61 -13.79 -8.07
N VAL A 83 -16.51 -15.12 -8.14
CA VAL A 83 -15.92 -15.84 -9.28
C VAL A 83 -17.00 -16.40 -10.22
N HIS A 84 -16.62 -16.57 -11.48
CA HIS A 84 -17.35 -17.36 -12.48
C HIS A 84 -16.61 -18.69 -12.71
N SER A 85 -17.00 -19.46 -13.72
CA SER A 85 -16.32 -20.72 -14.08
C SER A 85 -14.80 -20.54 -14.25
N LYS A 86 -14.05 -21.55 -13.78
CA LYS A 86 -12.57 -21.60 -13.79
C LYS A 86 -11.92 -20.44 -13.05
N ASP A 87 -12.44 -20.11 -11.87
CA ASP A 87 -11.85 -19.13 -10.93
C ASP A 87 -11.71 -17.71 -11.48
N ARG A 88 -12.38 -17.41 -12.59
CA ARG A 88 -12.34 -16.08 -13.21
C ARG A 88 -13.09 -15.10 -12.33
N VAL A 89 -12.42 -14.04 -11.89
CA VAL A 89 -13.04 -12.96 -11.12
C VAL A 89 -14.09 -12.26 -11.99
N LYS A 90 -15.34 -12.33 -11.55
CA LYS A 90 -16.47 -11.58 -12.12
C LYS A 90 -16.53 -10.18 -11.52
N SER A 91 -16.39 -10.09 -10.20
CA SER A 91 -16.34 -8.85 -9.43
C SER A 91 -15.51 -9.04 -8.18
N ALA A 92 -14.96 -7.93 -7.68
CA ALA A 92 -14.38 -7.83 -6.34
C ALA A 92 -14.92 -6.54 -5.74
N GLU A 93 -15.36 -6.60 -4.49
CA GLU A 93 -15.91 -5.44 -3.78
C GLU A 93 -14.82 -4.59 -3.15
N ALA A 94 -13.65 -5.17 -2.88
CA ALA A 94 -12.53 -4.43 -2.31
C ALA A 94 -11.19 -4.80 -2.94
N ILE A 95 -10.24 -3.86 -2.90
CA ILE A 95 -8.84 -4.11 -3.23
C ILE A 95 -7.91 -3.51 -2.17
N GLN A 96 -6.92 -4.32 -1.76
CA GLN A 96 -5.85 -3.94 -0.85
C GLN A 96 -4.56 -3.54 -1.59
N LEU A 97 -3.98 -2.43 -1.15
CA LEU A 97 -2.73 -1.88 -1.68
C LEU A 97 -1.81 -1.48 -0.54
N THR A 98 -0.57 -1.95 -0.60
CA THR A 98 0.42 -1.81 0.46
C THR A 98 1.66 -1.07 -0.05
N TYR A 99 2.13 -0.13 0.77
CA TYR A 99 3.37 0.60 0.55
C TYR A 99 4.35 0.21 1.64
N TYR A 100 5.45 -0.43 1.26
CA TYR A 100 6.47 -0.86 2.20
C TYR A 100 7.53 0.23 2.36
N LEU A 101 7.63 0.78 3.57
CA LEU A 101 8.57 1.84 3.92
C LEU A 101 9.74 1.28 4.75
N GLN A 102 10.93 1.83 4.53
CA GLN A 102 12.18 1.42 5.16
C GLN A 102 12.75 2.52 6.07
N ALA A 103 12.59 2.33 7.37
CA ALA A 103 13.12 3.21 8.41
C ALA A 103 14.52 2.74 8.88
N ILE A 104 15.53 2.86 8.01
CA ILE A 104 16.90 2.39 8.31
C ILE A 104 17.61 3.28 9.34
N ASN A 105 17.31 4.58 9.31
CA ASN A 105 17.96 5.58 10.16
C ASN A 105 16.93 6.63 10.60
N SER A 106 17.31 7.49 11.55
CA SER A 106 16.43 8.52 12.11
C SER A 106 15.90 9.51 11.07
N LEU A 107 16.66 9.78 10.02
CA LEU A 107 16.22 10.64 8.93
C LEU A 107 15.14 9.96 8.09
N ASN A 108 15.33 8.71 7.69
CA ASN A 108 14.34 7.92 6.96
C ASN A 108 13.07 7.72 7.78
N ASP A 109 13.20 7.47 9.08
CA ASP A 109 12.07 7.30 9.99
C ASP A 109 11.21 8.58 10.04
N MET A 110 11.84 9.73 10.27
CA MET A 110 11.16 11.03 10.25
C MET A 110 10.54 11.37 8.90
N VAL A 111 11.22 11.04 7.80
CA VAL A 111 10.70 11.25 6.44
C VAL A 111 9.53 10.31 6.16
N ALA A 112 9.59 9.05 6.62
CA ALA A 112 8.53 8.06 6.45
C ALA A 112 7.28 8.48 7.22
N GLU A 113 7.40 8.87 8.49
CA GLU A 113 6.29 9.39 9.28
C GLU A 113 5.64 10.60 8.61
N LYS A 114 6.44 11.54 8.09
CA LYS A 114 5.90 12.70 7.38
C LYS A 114 5.24 12.32 6.06
N TRP A 115 5.81 11.36 5.34
CA TRP A 115 5.24 10.82 4.11
C TRP A 115 3.88 10.14 4.39
N GLU A 116 3.76 9.35 5.45
CA GLU A 116 2.51 8.71 5.89
C GLU A 116 1.42 9.73 6.19
N SER A 117 1.76 10.82 6.90
CA SER A 117 0.83 11.92 7.16
C SER A 117 0.31 12.56 5.86
N ILE A 118 1.20 12.92 4.92
CA ILE A 118 0.82 13.49 3.62
C ILE A 118 0.01 12.48 2.80
N PHE A 119 0.34 11.21 2.93
CA PHE A 119 -0.35 10.13 2.27
C PHE A 119 -1.81 10.01 2.74
N CYS A 120 -2.07 10.04 4.05
CA CYS A 120 -3.42 10.09 4.61
C CYS A 120 -4.21 11.31 4.11
N ASP A 121 -3.61 12.50 4.15
CA ASP A 121 -4.25 13.73 3.64
C ASP A 121 -4.62 13.60 2.15
N THR A 122 -3.72 13.02 1.35
CA THR A 122 -3.93 12.79 -0.09
C THR A 122 -5.09 11.84 -0.34
N VAL A 123 -5.21 10.77 0.46
CA VAL A 123 -6.33 9.82 0.38
C VAL A 123 -7.63 10.51 0.75
N GLU A 124 -7.65 11.26 1.86
CA GLU A 124 -8.85 11.96 2.32
C GLU A 124 -9.36 12.97 1.27
N LEU A 125 -8.46 13.75 0.67
CA LEU A 125 -8.78 14.68 -0.42
C LEU A 125 -9.31 13.96 -1.66
N PHE A 126 -8.73 12.81 -2.02
CA PHE A 126 -9.22 12.03 -3.15
C PHE A 126 -10.61 11.46 -2.88
N GLN A 127 -10.89 10.99 -1.65
CA GLN A 127 -12.21 10.50 -1.26
C GLN A 127 -13.26 11.60 -1.32
N LYS A 128 -12.95 12.79 -0.79
CA LYS A 128 -13.82 13.98 -0.87
C LYS A 128 -14.19 14.31 -2.32
N SER A 129 -13.24 14.11 -3.24
CA SER A 129 -13.42 14.34 -4.69
C SER A 129 -14.11 13.18 -5.42
N ASN A 130 -14.21 11.98 -4.82
CA ASN A 130 -14.71 10.76 -5.45
C ASN A 130 -15.66 10.00 -4.53
N ARG A 131 -16.89 10.52 -4.38
CA ARG A 131 -17.91 9.98 -3.44
C ARG A 131 -18.34 8.53 -3.67
N LYS A 132 -18.01 7.94 -4.83
CA LYS A 132 -18.34 6.55 -5.16
C LYS A 132 -17.32 5.55 -4.59
N ILE A 133 -16.13 6.01 -4.21
CA ILE A 133 -15.05 5.16 -3.73
C ILE A 133 -14.87 5.44 -2.25
N LYS A 134 -14.95 4.40 -1.42
CA LYS A 134 -14.51 4.48 -0.02
C LYS A 134 -13.09 3.98 0.08
N MET A 135 -12.28 4.70 0.85
CA MET A 135 -10.89 4.35 1.12
C MET A 135 -10.62 4.42 2.62
N TYR A 136 -9.85 3.45 3.08
CA TYR A 136 -9.46 3.32 4.48
C TYR A 136 -7.93 3.24 4.54
N PRO A 137 -7.23 4.37 4.78
CA PRO A 137 -5.77 4.36 4.93
C PRO A 137 -5.39 3.85 6.32
N PHE A 138 -4.42 2.95 6.39
CA PHE A 138 -3.75 2.52 7.62
C PHE A 138 -2.26 2.79 7.48
N THR A 139 -1.63 3.32 8.54
CA THR A 139 -0.19 3.57 8.54
C THR A 139 0.48 3.08 9.81
N SER A 140 1.80 2.90 9.76
CA SER A 140 2.56 2.47 10.94
C SER A 140 2.47 3.50 12.08
N SER A 141 2.54 4.80 11.74
CA SER A 141 2.35 5.88 12.69
C SER A 141 0.95 5.91 13.30
N SER A 142 -0.12 5.69 12.52
CA SER A 142 -1.48 5.67 13.06
C SER A 142 -1.68 4.51 14.03
N LEU A 143 -1.14 3.33 13.73
CA LEU A 143 -1.20 2.17 14.63
C LEU A 143 -0.42 2.41 15.93
N LYS A 144 0.75 3.04 15.84
CA LYS A 144 1.54 3.43 17.01
C LYS A 144 0.78 4.43 17.89
N GLU A 145 0.18 5.45 17.29
CA GLU A 145 -0.65 6.42 18.01
C GLU A 145 -1.85 5.76 18.69
N ASP A 146 -2.57 4.89 17.98
CA ASP A 146 -3.73 4.19 18.54
C ASP A 146 -3.33 3.27 19.69
N PHE A 147 -2.21 2.56 19.55
CA PHE A 147 -1.65 1.77 20.64
C PHE A 147 -1.29 2.64 21.85
N GLN A 148 -0.63 3.78 21.66
CA GLN A 148 -0.30 4.72 22.74
C GLN A 148 -1.55 5.29 23.41
N LYS A 149 -2.59 5.63 22.64
CA LYS A 149 -3.84 6.19 23.17
C LYS A 149 -4.67 5.16 23.94
N THR A 150 -4.63 3.89 23.52
CA THR A 150 -5.48 2.82 24.07
C THR A 150 -4.78 1.93 25.10
N SER A 151 -3.44 1.94 25.14
CA SER A 151 -2.67 1.16 26.10
C SER A 151 -2.64 1.84 27.47
N ARG A 152 -3.31 1.21 28.45
CA ARG A 152 -3.24 1.57 29.88
C ARG A 152 -1.83 1.42 30.49
N VAL A 153 -0.86 0.89 29.73
CA VAL A 153 0.52 0.56 30.16
C VAL A 153 1.56 1.50 29.54
N SER A 154 1.14 2.51 28.76
CA SER A 154 2.02 3.47 28.11
C SER A 154 2.37 4.67 29.01
N GLU A 155 2.87 4.42 30.22
CA GLU A 155 3.58 5.46 30.98
C GLU A 155 4.94 5.72 30.32
N PRO A 156 5.48 6.97 30.39
CA PRO A 156 6.79 7.27 29.83
C PRO A 156 7.84 6.41 30.53
N LEU A 157 8.45 5.49 29.78
CA LEU A 157 9.50 4.62 30.31
C LEU A 157 10.79 5.44 30.49
N GLU A 158 10.88 6.22 31.56
CA GLU A 158 12.15 6.66 32.10
C GLU A 158 12.80 5.48 32.80
N SER A 159 13.92 5.02 32.26
CA SER A 159 14.78 3.93 32.78
C SER A 159 14.19 2.52 32.74
N SER A 160 14.35 1.84 31.60
CA SER A 160 14.82 0.44 31.55
C SER A 160 15.11 0.04 30.11
N GLN A 161 16.20 -0.70 29.93
CA GLN A 161 16.82 -1.05 28.64
C GLN A 161 15.82 -1.72 27.67
N PRO A 162 15.87 -1.41 26.36
CA PRO A 162 14.87 -1.88 25.42
C PRO A 162 15.18 -3.33 25.00
N LEU A 163 14.42 -4.27 25.54
CA LEU A 163 14.10 -5.53 24.88
C LEU A 163 12.65 -5.45 24.42
N CYS A 164 12.38 -4.57 23.46
CA CYS A 164 11.19 -4.69 22.63
C CYS A 164 11.68 -5.04 21.23
N LEU A 165 11.73 -6.34 20.96
CA LEU A 165 11.90 -6.89 19.63
C LEU A 165 10.60 -6.64 18.83
N CYS A 166 10.28 -5.38 18.56
CA CYS A 166 9.26 -5.06 17.57
C CYS A 166 9.91 -5.26 16.20
N LEU A 167 9.72 -6.43 15.61
CA LEU A 167 9.73 -6.55 14.16
C LEU A 167 8.54 -5.75 13.64
N VAL A 168 8.68 -4.42 13.57
CA VAL A 168 7.70 -3.57 12.89
C VAL A 168 7.95 -3.78 11.40
N HIS A 169 7.27 -4.78 10.84
CA HIS A 169 7.01 -4.77 9.41
C HIS A 169 6.09 -3.57 9.15
N ASN A 170 6.66 -2.44 8.72
CA ASN A 170 5.91 -1.26 8.34
C ASN A 170 5.02 -1.60 7.14
N GLN A 171 3.74 -1.88 7.39
CA GLN A 171 2.72 -2.12 6.37
C GLN A 171 1.70 -0.99 6.43
N CYS A 172 1.67 -0.16 5.38
CA CYS A 172 0.58 0.77 5.15
C CYS A 172 -0.49 0.09 4.29
N GLU A 173 -1.55 -0.44 4.91
CA GLU A 173 -2.64 -1.11 4.20
C GLU A 173 -3.70 -0.10 3.72
N LYS A 174 -4.39 -0.41 2.62
CA LYS A 174 -5.58 0.32 2.16
C LYS A 174 -6.66 -0.66 1.78
N LEU A 175 -7.93 -0.30 1.92
CA LEU A 175 -9.06 -0.95 1.24
C LEU A 175 -9.73 0.06 0.30
N CYS A 176 -9.85 -0.24 -0.99
CA CYS A 176 -10.72 0.50 -1.91
C CYS A 176 -11.97 -0.32 -2.19
N GLU A 177 -13.15 0.17 -1.80
CA GLU A 177 -14.43 -0.43 -2.21
C GLU A 177 -14.77 -0.05 -3.67
N LEU A 178 -15.09 -1.04 -4.52
CA LEU A 178 -15.36 -0.89 -5.96
C LEU A 178 -16.86 -0.77 -6.29
#